data_AF-A0A8T3NMX1-F1
#
_entry.id   AF-A0A8T3NMX1-F1
#
_cell.length_a   1.000
_cell.length_b   1.000
_cell.length_c   1.000
_cell.angle_alpha   90.00
_cell.angle_beta   90.00
_cell.angle_gamma   90.00
#
_symmetry.space_group_name_H-M   'P 1'
#
loop_
_entity.id
_entity.type
_entity.pdbx_description
1 polymer ?
#
loop_
_entity_poly.entity_id
_entity_poly.type
_entity_poly.pdbx_seq_one_letter_code
_entity_poly.pdbx_strand_id
1 'polypeptide(L)'
;MRSQAGHEEDVRSLVERIVAKINPGARVLLREPGRRSMTETTRLALVQDGQILPFDVSDGDWRRSESPVGRERLARRLGAALGLQPPDQLVAPPRD
;
A
#
# COMPACT_ATOMS: atom_id res chain seq x y z
N MET A 1 -22.89 11.57 2.26
CA MET A 1 -22.26 10.67 1.27
C MET A 1 -20.88 11.25 0.96
N ARG A 2 -19.79 10.52 1.20
CA ARG A 2 -18.46 10.95 0.77
C ARG A 2 -18.35 10.66 -0.73
N SER A 3 -17.91 11.63 -1.52
CA SER A 3 -17.66 11.42 -2.95
C SER A 3 -16.55 10.37 -3.12
N GLN A 4 -16.72 9.44 -4.05
CA GLN A 4 -15.75 8.37 -4.32
C GLN A 4 -14.34 8.92 -4.53
N ALA A 5 -14.21 10.02 -5.28
CA ALA A 5 -12.95 10.72 -5.51
C ALA A 5 -12.25 11.15 -4.20
N GLY A 6 -13.01 11.67 -3.22
CA GLY A 6 -12.45 12.08 -1.94
C GLY A 6 -11.91 10.90 -1.12
N HIS A 7 -12.60 9.75 -1.17
CA HIS A 7 -12.11 8.53 -0.53
C HIS A 7 -10.83 7.99 -1.19
N GLU A 8 -10.75 8.00 -2.52
CA GLU A 8 -9.56 7.59 -3.27
C GLU A 8 -8.34 8.45 -2.93
N GLU A 9 -8.54 9.77 -2.80
CA GLU A 9 -7.50 10.71 -2.39
C GLU A 9 -7.04 10.49 -0.94
N ASP A 10 -7.96 10.21 -0.02
CA ASP A 10 -7.63 9.87 1.37
C ASP A 10 -6.76 8.61 1.45
N VAL A 11 -7.17 7.55 0.73
CA VAL A 11 -6.44 6.28 0.68
C VAL A 11 -5.07 6.47 0.06
N ARG A 12 -4.97 7.17 -1.08
CA ARG A 12 -3.70 7.51 -1.72
C ARG A 12 -2.80 8.27 -0.75
N SER A 13 -3.31 9.30 -0.09
CA SER A 13 -2.55 10.16 0.82
C SER A 13 -1.98 9.38 2.00
N LEU A 14 -2.74 8.44 2.57
CA LEU A 14 -2.24 7.55 3.61
C LEU A 14 -1.11 6.65 3.10
N VAL A 15 -1.34 6.00 1.96
CA VAL A 15 -0.35 5.09 1.39
C VAL A 15 0.93 5.84 1.04
N GLU A 16 0.82 7.04 0.46
CA GLU A 16 1.95 7.92 0.19
C GLU A 16 2.74 8.27 1.46
N ARG A 17 2.06 8.61 2.57
CA ARG A 17 2.73 8.88 3.85
C ARG A 17 3.46 7.67 4.42
N ILE A 18 2.92 6.46 4.23
CA ILE A 18 3.56 5.22 4.69
C ILE A 18 4.74 4.90 3.79
N VAL A 19 4.54 4.92 2.47
CA VAL A 19 5.58 4.67 1.47
C VAL A 19 6.75 5.63 1.64
N ALA A 20 6.51 6.94 1.82
CA ALA A 20 7.57 7.93 2.01
C ALA A 20 8.46 7.64 3.23
N LYS A 21 7.95 6.93 4.25
CA LYS A 21 8.75 6.50 5.42
C LYS A 21 9.58 5.25 5.15
N ILE A 22 9.12 4.36 4.27
CA ILE A 22 9.76 3.07 4.00
C ILE A 22 10.71 3.19 2.80
N ASN A 23 10.26 3.84 1.72
CA ASN A 23 11.04 4.18 0.54
C ASN A 23 10.73 5.61 0.08
N PRO A 24 11.55 6.60 0.45
CA PRO A 24 11.34 8.00 0.04
C PRO A 24 11.49 8.22 -1.48
N GLY A 25 12.10 7.27 -2.21
CA GLY A 25 12.21 7.32 -3.67
C GLY A 25 10.95 6.82 -4.41
N ALA A 26 10.02 6.17 -3.70
CA ALA A 26 8.81 5.64 -4.29
C ALA A 26 7.67 6.69 -4.29
N ARG A 27 6.88 6.70 -5.37
CA ARG A 27 5.70 7.56 -5.55
C ARG A 27 4.43 6.73 -5.58
N VAL A 28 3.30 7.33 -5.22
CA VAL A 28 2.00 6.65 -5.20
C VAL A 28 1.02 7.37 -6.11
N LEU A 29 0.49 6.66 -7.09
CA LEU A 29 -0.48 7.15 -8.07
C LEU A 29 -1.79 6.35 -7.96
N LEU A 30 -2.91 6.96 -8.38
CA LEU A 30 -4.15 6.23 -8.61
C LEU A 30 -4.06 5.52 -9.95
N ARG A 31 -4.34 4.21 -9.98
CA ARG A 31 -4.27 3.43 -11.21
C ARG A 31 -5.52 3.63 -12.07
N GLU A 32 -6.69 3.76 -11.45
CA GLU A 32 -7.98 3.87 -12.13
C GLU A 32 -8.88 4.91 -11.45
N PRO A 33 -8.48 6.20 -11.44
CA PRO A 33 -9.24 7.25 -10.76
C PRO A 33 -10.66 7.36 -11.31
N GLY A 34 -11.66 7.39 -10.44
CA GLY A 34 -13.06 7.60 -10.82
C GLY A 34 -13.73 6.41 -11.53
N ARG A 35 -13.04 5.27 -11.68
CA ARG A 35 -13.71 4.03 -12.08
C ARG A 35 -14.58 3.59 -10.91
N ARG A 36 -15.89 3.40 -11.12
CA ARG A 36 -16.76 2.76 -10.12
C ARG A 36 -16.25 1.35 -9.86
N SER A 37 -15.41 1.22 -8.84
CA SER A 37 -14.92 -0.06 -8.37
C SER A 37 -16.13 -0.73 -7.71
N MET A 38 -16.71 -1.74 -8.38
CA MET A 38 -17.78 -2.56 -7.78
C MET A 38 -17.28 -3.28 -6.52
N THR A 39 -15.96 -3.43 -6.41
CA THR A 39 -15.23 -3.90 -5.24
C THR A 39 -14.82 -2.70 -4.40
N GLU A 40 -15.09 -2.70 -3.10
CA GLU A 40 -14.66 -1.70 -2.10
C GLU A 40 -13.13 -1.64 -1.97
N THR A 41 -12.45 -1.26 -3.05
CA THR A 41 -11.01 -1.38 -3.22
C THR A 41 -10.50 -0.25 -4.10
N THR A 42 -9.56 0.51 -3.56
CA THR A 42 -8.80 1.55 -4.26
C THR A 42 -7.56 0.93 -4.88
N ARG A 43 -7.42 1.09 -6.19
CA ARG A 43 -6.29 0.57 -6.96
C ARG A 43 -5.23 1.64 -7.11
N LEU A 44 -4.07 1.38 -6.51
CA LEU A 44 -2.91 2.27 -6.53
C LEU A 44 -1.81 1.67 -7.41
N ALA A 45 -0.91 2.55 -7.81
CA ALA A 45 0.32 2.24 -8.52
C ALA A 45 1.48 2.84 -7.72
N LEU A 46 2.37 1.97 -7.23
CA LEU A 46 3.62 2.36 -6.60
C LEU A 46 4.67 2.50 -7.71
N VAL A 47 5.28 3.67 -7.83
CA VAL A 47 6.29 3.95 -8.84
C VAL A 47 7.64 4.07 -8.16
N GLN A 48 8.58 3.19 -8.50
CA GLN A 48 9.92 3.17 -7.96
C GLN A 48 10.90 2.80 -9.08
N ASP A 49 12.01 3.54 -9.22
CA ASP A 49 13.09 3.22 -10.17
C ASP A 49 12.59 2.97 -11.62
N GLY A 50 11.55 3.69 -12.05
CA GLY A 50 10.91 3.52 -13.37
C GLY A 50 9.97 2.32 -13.50
N GLN A 51 9.83 1.50 -12.45
CA GLN A 51 8.87 0.40 -12.37
C GLN A 51 7.53 0.87 -11.81
N ILE A 52 6.44 0.27 -12.30
CA ILE A 52 5.08 0.50 -11.82
C ILE A 52 4.56 -0.79 -11.21
N LEU A 53 4.35 -0.78 -9.89
CA LEU A 53 3.93 -1.92 -9.10
C LEU A 53 2.46 -1.72 -8.67
N PRO A 54 1.53 -2.61 -9.07
CA PRO A 54 0.13 -2.48 -8.69
C PRO A 54 -0.05 -2.75 -7.19
N PHE A 55 -0.87 -1.96 -6.51
CA PHE A 55 -1.17 -2.14 -5.10
C PHE A 55 -2.63 -1.84 -4.79
N ASP A 56 -3.33 -2.82 -4.23
CA ASP A 56 -4.76 -2.72 -3.95
C ASP A 56 -5.00 -2.54 -2.45
N VAL A 57 -5.78 -1.51 -2.10
CA VAL A 57 -6.20 -1.22 -0.74
C VAL A 57 -7.70 -1.42 -0.64
N SER A 58 -8.13 -2.40 0.14
CA SER A 58 -9.55 -2.56 0.44
C SER A 58 -10.03 -1.51 1.44
N ASP A 59 -11.33 -1.20 1.47
CA ASP A 59 -11.92 -0.32 2.51
C ASP A 59 -11.66 -0.89 3.92
N GLY A 60 -11.61 -2.22 4.05
CA GLY A 60 -11.22 -2.89 5.29
C GLY A 60 -9.77 -2.62 5.70
N ASP A 61 -8.83 -2.57 4.76
CA ASP A 61 -7.44 -2.18 5.03
C ASP A 61 -7.34 -0.72 5.44
N TRP A 62 -8.08 0.15 4.74
CA TRP A 62 -8.20 1.57 5.05
C TRP A 62 -8.69 1.79 6.48
N ARG A 63 -9.84 1.21 6.86
CA ARG A 63 -10.39 1.33 8.24
C ARG A 63 -9.42 0.78 9.29
N ARG A 64 -8.76 -0.35 9.01
CA ARG A 64 -7.80 -0.93 9.95
C ARG A 64 -6.58 -0.03 10.17
N SER A 65 -6.17 0.75 9.18
CA SER A 65 -5.03 1.66 9.25
C SER A 65 -5.20 2.84 10.23
N GLU A 66 -6.42 3.05 10.72
CA GLU A 66 -6.72 3.98 11.82
C GLU A 66 -6.04 3.51 13.12
N SER A 67 -5.87 2.19 13.30
CA SER A 67 -5.13 1.59 14.42
C SER A 67 -3.62 1.48 14.12
N PRO A 68 -2.75 1.54 15.16
CA PRO A 68 -1.31 1.31 14.99
C PRO A 68 -0.98 -0.03 14.33
N VAL A 69 -1.67 -1.11 14.76
CA VAL A 69 -1.46 -2.47 14.24
C VAL A 69 -1.85 -2.58 12.76
N GLY A 70 -2.99 -2.01 12.38
CA GLY A 70 -3.41 -2.02 10.98
C GLY A 70 -2.49 -1.17 10.10
N ARG A 71 -1.97 -0.05 10.61
CA ARG A 71 -0.99 0.77 9.90
C ARG A 71 0.34 0.02 9.70
N GLU A 72 0.80 -0.72 10.70
CA GLU A 72 1.99 -1.56 10.59
C GLU A 72 1.79 -2.70 9.58
N ARG A 73 0.62 -3.36 9.59
CA ARG A 73 0.29 -4.38 8.57
C ARG A 73 0.30 -3.80 7.16
N LEU A 74 -0.28 -2.60 6.97
CA LEU A 74 -0.28 -1.91 5.69
C LEU A 74 1.14 -1.54 5.26
N ALA A 75 1.97 -1.04 6.18
CA ALA A 75 3.38 -0.76 5.95
C ALA A 75 4.17 -1.99 5.52
N ARG A 76 3.97 -3.14 6.19
CA ARG A 76 4.61 -4.42 5.80
C ARG A 76 4.19 -4.87 4.40
N ARG A 77 2.90 -4.75 4.07
CA ARG A 77 2.40 -5.06 2.71
C ARG A 77 3.01 -4.13 1.66
N LEU A 78 3.14 -2.84 1.96
CA LEU A 78 3.77 -1.87 1.08
C LEU A 78 5.26 -2.15 0.90
N GLY A 79 5.97 -2.47 1.98
CA GLY A 79 7.36 -2.92 1.92
C GLY A 79 7.53 -4.14 1.01
N ALA A 80 6.71 -5.18 1.22
CA ALA A 80 6.71 -6.36 0.38
C ALA A 80 6.39 -6.06 -1.09
N ALA A 81 5.43 -5.18 -1.35
CA ALA A 81 5.08 -4.76 -2.72
C ALA A 81 6.21 -4.01 -3.41
N LEU A 82 6.97 -3.20 -2.67
CA LEU A 82 8.15 -2.47 -3.15
C LEU A 82 9.41 -3.36 -3.23
N GLY A 83 9.30 -4.66 -3.01
CA GLY A 83 10.45 -5.58 -2.96
C GLY A 83 11.39 -5.32 -1.78
N LEU A 84 10.96 -4.52 -0.80
CA LEU A 84 11.65 -4.36 0.46
C LEU A 84 11.32 -5.58 1.30
N GLN A 85 12.21 -6.57 1.26
CA GLN A 85 12.11 -7.74 2.12
C GLN A 85 11.89 -7.27 3.57
N PRO A 86 10.94 -7.85 4.33
CA PRO A 86 11.09 -7.83 5.77
C PRO A 86 12.48 -8.42 6.08
N PRO A 87 13.21 -7.94 7.11
CA PRO A 87 14.48 -8.54 7.49
C PRO A 87 14.23 -10.00 7.88
N ASP A 88 14.39 -10.91 6.92
CA ASP A 88 14.27 -12.34 7.09
C ASP A 88 15.69 -12.92 7.08
N GLN A 89 16.35 -12.81 8.24
CA GLN A 89 17.38 -13.78 8.62
C GLN A 89 16.87 -14.54 9.85
N LEU A 90 15.78 -15.27 9.67
CA LEU A 90 15.62 -16.59 10.30
C LEU A 90 15.29 -17.60 9.20
N VAL A 91 16.16 -17.63 8.19
CA VAL A 91 16.38 -18.87 7.43
C VAL A 91 16.80 -19.90 8.48
N ALA A 92 15.88 -20.79 8.86
CA ALA A 92 16.25 -21.99 9.59
C ALA A 92 17.39 -22.67 8.82
N PRO A 93 18.50 -23.08 9.48
CA PRO A 93 19.61 -23.68 8.78
C PRO A 93 19.12 -24.91 7.98
N PRO A 94 19.75 -25.22 6.83
CA PRO A 94 19.45 -26.46 6.14
C PRO A 94 19.61 -27.61 7.14
N ARG A 95 18.54 -28.41 7.29
CA ARG A 95 18.64 -29.69 7.97
C ARG A 95 19.46 -30.59 7.03
N ASP A 96 20.74 -30.75 7.35
CA ASP A 96 21.51 -31.93 6.99
C ASP A 96 20.91 -33.17 7.68
#